data_AF-A0A949LDP3-F1
#
_entry.id   AF-A0A949LDP3-F1
#
_cell.length_a   1.000
_cell.length_b   1.000
_cell.length_c   1.000
_cell.angle_alpha   90.00
_cell.angle_beta   90.00
_cell.angle_gamma   90.00
#
_symmetry.space_group_name_H-M   'P 1'
#
loop_
_entity.id
_entity.type
_entity.pdbx_description
1 polymer ?
#
loop_
_entity_poly.entity_id
_entity_poly.type
_entity_poly.pdbx_seq_one_letter_code
_entity_poly.pdbx_strand_id
1 'polypeptide(L)'
;MFCSPRQLKERGILGINRRNADFIMRYNPRRLFPLVDDKLKTKELALLHGIAVPDLLGVVEAQHQIKQLKAFLYKLDDFVIKPS
;
A
#
# COMPACT_ATOMS: atom_id res chain seq x y z
N MET A 1 -20.74 5.95 -20.18
CA MET A 1 -20.51 4.92 -21.23
C MET A 1 -20.01 3.66 -20.54
N PHE A 2 -20.71 2.54 -20.70
CA PHE A 2 -20.31 1.25 -20.12
C PHE A 2 -19.60 0.37 -21.17
N CYS A 3 -18.74 -0.54 -20.72
CA CYS A 3 -17.97 -1.44 -21.57
C CYS A 3 -18.11 -2.86 -21.02
N SER A 4 -18.32 -3.85 -21.89
CA SER A 4 -18.38 -5.26 -21.48
C SER A 4 -16.98 -5.84 -21.21
N PRO A 5 -16.84 -6.85 -20.34
CA PRO A 5 -15.56 -7.53 -20.12
C PRO A 5 -14.92 -8.08 -21.41
N ARG A 6 -15.74 -8.51 -22.38
CA ARG A 6 -15.27 -8.97 -23.69
C ARG A 6 -14.60 -7.85 -24.48
N GLN A 7 -15.24 -6.69 -24.57
CA GLN A 7 -14.69 -5.51 -25.27
C GLN A 7 -13.38 -5.03 -24.63
N LEU A 8 -13.26 -5.09 -23.30
CA LEU A 8 -12.00 -4.79 -22.62
C LEU A 8 -10.89 -5.78 -23.02
N LYS A 9 -11.21 -7.07 -23.06
CA LYS A 9 -10.26 -8.12 -23.48
C LYS A 9 -9.82 -7.96 -24.94
N GLU A 10 -10.74 -7.65 -25.86
CA GLU A 10 -10.45 -7.40 -27.27
C GLU A 10 -9.54 -6.19 -27.47
N ARG A 11 -9.62 -5.19 -26.58
CA ARG A 11 -8.71 -4.03 -26.54
C ARG A 11 -7.38 -4.31 -25.84
N GLY A 12 -7.11 -5.55 -25.43
CA GLY A 12 -5.87 -5.95 -24.75
C GLY A 12 -5.80 -5.51 -23.28
N ILE A 13 -6.90 -5.07 -22.68
CA ILE A 13 -6.93 -4.64 -21.27
C ILE A 13 -6.86 -5.88 -20.37
N LEU A 14 -5.88 -5.87 -19.46
CA LEU A 14 -5.69 -6.94 -18.49
C LEU A 14 -6.61 -6.75 -17.28
N GLY A 15 -7.36 -7.81 -16.94
CA GLY A 15 -8.07 -7.89 -15.68
C GLY A 15 -7.12 -8.09 -14.49
N ILE A 16 -7.54 -7.66 -13.30
CA ILE A 16 -6.71 -7.67 -12.09
C ILE A 16 -6.17 -9.07 -11.75
N ASN A 17 -6.99 -10.11 -11.91
CA ASN A 17 -6.60 -11.49 -11.62
C ASN A 17 -5.53 -11.99 -12.59
N ARG A 18 -5.69 -11.71 -13.89
CA ARG A 18 -4.70 -12.10 -14.90
C ARG A 18 -3.39 -11.34 -14.71
N ARG A 19 -3.44 -10.04 -14.40
CA ARG A 19 -2.25 -9.25 -14.02
C ARG A 19 -1.51 -9.90 -12.85
N ASN A 20 -2.24 -10.28 -11.81
CA ASN A 20 -1.63 -10.86 -10.62
C ASN A 20 -1.04 -12.25 -10.90
N ALA A 21 -1.74 -13.11 -11.64
CA ALA A 21 -1.27 -14.46 -11.96
C ALA A 21 -0.12 -14.48 -12.96
N ASP A 22 -0.27 -13.82 -14.10
CA ASP A 22 0.66 -13.92 -15.22
C ASP A 22 1.91 -13.07 -15.01
N PHE A 23 1.82 -11.99 -14.21
CA PHE A 23 2.92 -11.02 -14.05
C PHE A 23 3.38 -10.88 -12.61
N ILE A 24 2.50 -10.48 -11.68
CA ILE A 24 2.96 -10.17 -10.32
C ILE A 24 3.52 -11.42 -9.63
N MET A 25 2.75 -12.51 -9.55
CA MET A 25 3.19 -13.74 -8.89
C MET A 25 4.32 -14.44 -9.64
N ARG A 26 4.38 -14.32 -10.97
CA ARG A 26 5.43 -14.94 -11.79
C ARG A 26 6.78 -14.24 -11.64
N TYR A 27 6.81 -12.92 -11.64
CA TYR A 27 8.06 -12.15 -11.70
C TYR A 27 8.52 -11.58 -10.36
N ASN A 28 7.71 -11.70 -9.30
CA ASN A 28 8.09 -11.23 -7.96
C ASN A 28 8.28 -12.44 -7.03
N PRO A 29 9.51 -12.73 -6.57
CA PRO A 29 9.76 -13.80 -5.60
C PRO A 29 8.92 -13.61 -4.34
N ARG A 30 8.20 -14.66 -3.92
CA ARG A 30 7.28 -14.60 -2.75
C ARG A 30 7.94 -14.12 -1.47
N ARG A 31 9.23 -14.43 -1.25
CA ARG A 31 9.98 -13.98 -0.07
C ARG A 31 10.09 -12.46 0.05
N LEU A 32 9.93 -11.73 -1.05
CA LEU A 32 10.02 -10.27 -1.10
C LEU A 32 8.67 -9.58 -0.92
N PHE A 33 7.55 -10.32 -0.90
CA PHE A 33 6.21 -9.73 -0.74
C PHE A 33 6.06 -8.90 0.54
N PRO A 34 6.63 -9.30 1.70
CA PRO A 34 6.58 -8.48 2.90
C PRO A 34 7.21 -7.10 2.75
N LEU A 35 8.08 -6.88 1.76
CA LEU A 35 8.71 -5.58 1.54
C LEU A 35 7.77 -4.55 0.90
N VAL A 36 6.69 -5.01 0.27
CA VAL A 36 5.72 -4.16 -0.46
C VAL A 36 4.31 -4.21 0.13
N ASP A 37 4.00 -5.25 0.92
CA ASP A 37 2.72 -5.41 1.62
C ASP A 37 2.72 -4.62 2.95
N ASP A 38 3.84 -4.68 3.68
CA ASP A 38 4.08 -3.89 4.88
C ASP A 38 4.45 -2.45 4.49
N LYS A 39 3.56 -1.52 4.82
CA LYS A 39 3.68 -0.11 4.44
C LYS A 39 4.84 0.58 5.14
N LEU A 40 5.19 0.15 6.35
CA LEU A 40 6.33 0.70 7.08
C LEU A 40 7.63 0.25 6.40
N LYS A 41 7.77 -1.05 6.12
CA LYS A 41 8.95 -1.58 5.40
C LYS A 41 9.10 -0.98 4.01
N THR A 42 7.99 -0.83 3.28
CA THR A 42 8.00 -0.19 1.95
C THR A 42 8.55 1.23 2.04
N LYS A 43 8.11 2.00 3.05
CA LYS A 43 8.54 3.38 3.26
C LYS A 43 10.02 3.45 3.66
N GLU A 44 10.45 2.62 4.60
CA GLU A 44 11.85 2.54 5.04
C GLU A 44 12.80 2.23 3.86
N LEU A 45 12.43 1.26 3.02
CA LEU A 45 13.18 0.93 1.81
C LEU A 45 13.19 2.08 0.80
N ALA A 46 12.06 2.75 0.60
CA ALA A 46 11.98 3.90 -0.30
C ALA A 46 12.93 5.02 0.16
N LEU A 47 12.91 5.36 1.45
CA LEU A 47 13.81 6.36 2.04
C LEU A 47 15.29 5.96 1.92
N LEU A 48 15.63 4.69 2.20
CA LEU A 48 16.98 4.16 2.07
C LEU A 48 17.53 4.35 0.64
N HIS A 49 16.66 4.25 -0.37
CA HIS A 49 17.01 4.40 -1.78
C HIS A 49 16.73 5.79 -2.35
N GLY A 50 16.47 6.80 -1.51
CA GLY A 50 16.27 8.19 -1.94
C GLY A 50 14.98 8.43 -2.71
N ILE A 51 13.99 7.54 -2.59
CA ILE A 51 12.67 7.69 -3.19
C ILE A 51 11.81 8.53 -2.23
N ALA A 52 11.28 9.65 -2.75
CA ALA A 52 10.39 10.52 -1.99
C ALA A 52 9.11 9.80 -1.57
N VAL A 53 8.77 9.89 -0.29
CA VAL A 53 7.54 9.35 0.32
C VAL A 53 6.95 10.38 1.27
N PRO A 54 5.62 10.41 1.47
CA PRO A 54 4.98 11.30 2.45
C PRO A 54 5.49 11.02 3.86
N ASP A 55 5.57 12.03 4.72
CA ASP A 55 6.03 11.89 6.11
C ASP A 55 5.15 10.93 6.93
N LEU A 56 5.79 10.22 7.86
CA LEU A 56 5.12 9.31 8.78
C LEU A 56 4.85 10.08 10.05
N LEU A 57 3.57 10.34 10.32
CA LEU A 57 3.17 11.10 11.51
C LEU A 57 3.38 10.26 12.79
N GLY A 58 3.05 8.96 12.73
CA GLY A 58 3.28 8.04 13.84
C GLY A 58 2.86 6.60 13.51
N VAL A 59 3.19 5.68 14.40
CA VAL A 59 2.83 4.26 14.32
C VAL A 59 2.10 3.86 15.59
N VAL A 60 1.01 3.11 15.43
CA VAL A 60 0.31 2.45 16.55
C VAL A 60 0.61 0.96 16.43
N GLU A 61 1.48 0.47 17.29
CA GLU A 61 1.92 -0.92 17.34
C GLU A 61 1.00 -1.78 18.20
N ALA A 62 0.35 -1.18 19.20
CA ALA A 62 -0.47 -1.91 20.16
C ALA A 62 -1.68 -1.11 20.67
N GLN A 63 -2.72 -1.84 21.06
CA GLN A 63 -4.01 -1.26 21.47
C GLN A 63 -3.91 -0.28 22.65
N HIS A 64 -2.96 -0.47 23.56
CA HIS A 64 -2.79 0.42 24.72
C HIS A 64 -2.39 1.85 24.32
N GLN A 65 -1.74 2.02 23.15
CA GLN A 65 -1.32 3.34 22.62
C GLN A 65 -2.51 4.16 22.11
N ILE A 66 -3.66 3.55 21.86
CA ILE A 66 -4.89 4.25 21.43
C ILE A 66 -5.31 5.35 22.44
N LYS A 67 -5.02 5.14 23.73
CA LYS A 67 -5.31 6.14 24.79
C LYS A 67 -4.60 7.49 24.54
N GLN A 68 -3.45 7.47 23.89
CA GLN A 68 -2.64 8.65 23.59
C GLN A 68 -2.96 9.24 22.20
N LEU A 69 -3.65 8.48 21.34
CA LEU A 69 -3.93 8.85 19.97
C LEU A 69 -4.70 10.18 19.88
N LYS A 70 -5.68 10.41 20.76
CA LYS A 70 -6.46 11.67 20.76
C LYS A 70 -5.57 12.89 20.95
N ALA A 71 -4.64 12.85 21.89
CA ALA A 71 -3.73 13.96 22.18
C ALA A 71 -2.71 14.17 21.04
N PHE A 72 -2.26 13.07 20.43
CA PHE A 72 -1.38 13.09 19.26
C PHE A 72 -2.07 13.73 18.05
N LEU A 73 -3.29 13.30 17.72
CA LEU A 73 -4.05 13.78 16.56
C LEU A 73 -4.58 15.22 16.73
N TYR A 74 -4.73 15.71 17.96
CA TYR A 74 -5.25 17.07 18.22
C TYR A 74 -4.41 18.17 17.55
N LYS A 75 -3.14 17.90 17.25
CA LYS A 75 -2.21 18.85 16.62
C LYS A 75 -2.18 18.75 15.09
N LEU A 76 -2.96 17.84 14.50
CA LEU A 76 -2.94 17.55 13.07
C LEU A 76 -4.27 18.01 12.46
N ASP A 77 -4.17 18.84 11.43
CA ASP A 77 -5.36 19.31 10.69
C ASP A 77 -5.95 18.19 9.82
N ASP A 78 -5.09 17.40 9.17
CA ASP A 78 -5.47 16.28 8.30
C ASP A 78 -4.49 15.10 8.45
N PHE A 79 -5.02 13.87 8.37
CA PHE A 79 -4.23 12.65 8.41
C PHE A 79 -4.97 11.46 7.78
N VAL A 80 -4.23 10.40 7.47
CA VAL A 80 -4.80 9.11 7.03
C VAL A 80 -4.25 7.99 7.91
N ILE A 81 -5.14 7.19 8.49
CA ILE A 81 -4.77 5.95 9.19
C ILE A 81 -4.87 4.79 8.21
N LYS A 82 -3.82 3.97 8.15
CA LYS A 82 -3.82 2.73 7.37
C LYS A 82 -3.38 1.58 8.27
N PRO A 83 -4.09 0.44 8.27
CA PRO A 83 -3.52 -0.77 8.86
C PRO A 83 -2.27 -1.14 8.07
N SER A 84 -1.24 -1.61 8.77
CA SER A 84 -0.04 -2.15 8.11
C SER A 84 -0.35 -3.52 7.56
#